data_AF-A0A930WDF4-F1
#
_entry.id   AF-A0A930WDF4-F1
#
_cell.length_a   1.000
_cell.length_b   1.000
_cell.length_c   1.000
_cell.angle_alpha   90.00
_cell.angle_beta   90.00
_cell.angle_gamma   90.00
#
_symmetry.space_group_name_H-M   'P 1'
#
loop_
_entity.id
_entity.type
_entity.pdbx_description
1 polymer ?
#
loop_
_entity_poly.entity_id
_entity_poly.type
_entity_poly.pdbx_seq_one_letter_code
_entity_poly.pdbx_strand_id
1 'polypeptide(L)' 'METKYFFIKTEHPQIVRYSEGETSVYSVEKGWTENESWYVRIFFGDFTDFEEISESEAFAYIDRMVVA' A
#
# COMPACT_ATOMS: atom_id res chain seq x y z
N MET A 1 -4.35 -16.55 4.85
CA MET A 1 -3.33 -15.96 3.95
C MET A 1 -2.66 -14.82 4.70
N GLU A 2 -1.37 -14.59 4.47
CA GLU A 2 -0.64 -13.51 5.14
C GLU A 2 -0.90 -12.17 4.44
N THR A 3 -1.16 -11.11 5.21
CA THR A 3 -1.31 -9.75 4.66
C THR A 3 0.05 -9.24 4.26
N LYS A 4 0.17 -8.72 3.03
CA LYS A 4 1.40 -8.09 2.53
C LYS A 4 1.21 -6.58 2.46
N TYR A 5 2.30 -5.84 2.65
CA TYR A 5 2.31 -4.38 2.57
C TYR A 5 3.32 -3.93 1.54
N PHE A 6 2.98 -2.88 0.81
CA PHE A 6 3.80 -2.32 -0.24
C PHE A 6 3.89 -0.80 -0.10
N PHE A 7 5.11 -0.28 -0.18
CA PHE A 7 5.37 1.15 -0.30
C PHE A 7 5.52 1.52 -1.77
N ILE A 8 4.64 2.39 -2.25
CA ILE A 8 4.65 2.89 -3.63
C ILE A 8 5.56 4.12 -3.68
N LYS A 9 6.63 4.06 -4.48
CA LYS A 9 7.71 5.06 -4.56
C LYS A 9 7.48 6.10 -5.67
N THR A 10 6.28 6.65 -5.75
CA THR A 10 5.91 7.69 -6.74
C THR A 10 6.05 9.09 -6.13
N GLU A 11 5.79 10.14 -6.93
CA GLU A 11 5.73 11.53 -6.46
C GLU A 11 4.75 11.73 -5.29
N HIS A 12 3.72 10.88 -5.21
CA HIS A 12 2.78 10.82 -4.09
C HIS A 12 2.84 9.43 -3.46
N PRO A 13 3.74 9.21 -2.48
CA PRO A 13 3.92 7.90 -1.90
C PRO A 13 2.63 7.36 -1.28
N GLN A 14 2.39 6.07 -1.47
CA GLN A 14 1.18 5.39 -0.98
C GLN A 14 1.56 4.12 -0.26
N ILE A 15 0.77 3.75 0.75
CA ILE A 15 0.82 2.43 1.35
C ILE A 15 -0.33 1.60 0.76
N VAL A 16 0.03 0.48 0.14
CA VAL A 16 -0.90 -0.52 -0.35
C VAL A 16 -0.79 -1.74 0.55
N ARG A 17 -1.91 -2.32 0.95
CA ARG A 17 -1.94 -3.67 1.54
C ARG A 17 -2.61 -4.63 0.59
N TYR A 18 -2.17 -5.89 0.60
CA TYR A 18 -2.85 -7.00 -0.05
C TYR A 18 -3.32 -7.99 1.02
N SER A 19 -4.62 -8.26 1.05
CA SER A 19 -5.22 -9.22 1.98
C SER A 19 -6.40 -9.91 1.31
N GLU A 20 -6.55 -11.22 1.51
CA GLU A 20 -7.70 -12.00 1.00
C GLU A 20 -7.98 -11.91 -0.51
N GLY A 21 -6.97 -11.58 -1.33
CA GLY A 21 -7.14 -11.44 -2.79
C GLY A 21 -7.40 -10.01 -3.25
N GLU A 22 -7.52 -9.06 -2.32
CA GLU A 22 -7.84 -7.67 -2.60
C GLU A 22 -6.69 -6.75 -2.18
N THR A 23 -6.51 -5.67 -2.94
CA THR A 23 -5.59 -4.58 -2.57
C THR A 23 -6.36 -3.39 -2.02
N SER A 24 -5.84 -2.75 -0.98
CA SER A 24 -6.38 -1.50 -0.43
C SER A 24 -5.28 -0.45 -0.27
N VAL A 25 -5.62 0.82 -0.45
CA VAL A 25 -4.73 1.97 -0.24
C VAL A 25 -5.12 2.67 1.05
N TYR A 26 -4.12 3.06 1.85
CA TYR A 26 -4.37 3.88 3.02
C TYR A 26 -4.52 5.36 2.67
N SER A 27 -5.51 6.03 3.28
CA SER A 27 -5.66 7.47 3.28
C SER A 27 -5.99 7.97 4.69
N VAL A 28 -5.50 9.15 5.07
CA VAL A 28 -5.78 9.74 6.39
C VAL A 28 -7.27 10.02 6.59
N GLU A 29 -7.97 10.42 5.53
CA GLU A 29 -9.39 10.80 5.60
C GLU A 29 -10.34 9.59 5.72
N LYS A 30 -10.04 8.48 5.02
CA LYS A 30 -10.97 7.35 4.86
C LYS A 30 -10.43 6.04 5.42
N GLY A 31 -9.18 6.00 5.87
CA GLY A 31 -8.48 4.77 6.22
C GLY A 31 -8.19 3.92 4.98
N TRP A 32 -8.24 2.60 5.16
CA TRP A 32 -8.04 1.63 4.08
C TRP A 32 -9.23 1.61 3.12
N THR A 33 -8.98 1.97 1.87
CA THR A 33 -9.98 1.92 0.79
C THR A 33 -9.54 0.92 -0.26
N GLU A 34 -10.44 0.03 -0.65
CA GLU A 34 -10.18 -0.96 -1.71
C GLU A 34 -9.75 -0.29 -3.02
N ASN A 35 -8.81 -0.90 -3.71
CA ASN A 35 -8.28 -0.42 -4.98
C ASN A 35 -7.72 -1.59 -5.79
N GLU A 36 -8.56 -2.21 -6.63
CA GLU A 36 -8.18 -3.34 -7.50
C GLU A 36 -7.10 -2.98 -8.53
N SER A 37 -6.92 -1.70 -8.88
CA SER A 37 -5.90 -1.30 -9.84
C SER A 37 -4.49 -1.61 -9.34
N TRP A 38 -4.27 -1.58 -8.03
CA TRP A 38 -2.98 -1.96 -7.45
C TRP A 38 -2.69 -3.44 -7.54
N TYR A 39 -3.70 -4.31 -7.45
CA TYR A 39 -3.54 -5.75 -7.63
C TYR A 39 -2.95 -6.06 -9.01
N VAL A 40 -3.52 -5.46 -10.07
CA VAL A 40 -3.01 -5.64 -11.43
C VAL A 40 -1.60 -5.07 -11.56
N ARG A 41 -1.34 -3.86 -11.03
CA ARG A 41 -0.03 -3.21 -11.15
C ARG A 41 1.09 -3.98 -10.45
N ILE A 42 0.84 -4.49 -9.24
CA ILE A 42 1.86 -5.16 -8.42
C ILE A 42 2.13 -6.59 -8.90
N PHE A 43 1.08 -7.34 -9.26
CA PHE A 43 1.22 -8.78 -9.54
C PHE A 43 1.27 -9.15 -11.02
N PHE A 44 0.77 -8.28 -11.92
CA PHE A 44 0.62 -8.60 -13.34
C PHE A 44 1.13 -7.49 -14.28
N GLY A 45 1.50 -6.33 -13.74
CA GLY A 45 1.99 -5.18 -14.50
C GLY A 45 3.51 -5.13 -14.62
N ASP A 46 3.99 -4.12 -15.35
CA ASP A 46 5.40 -3.74 -15.48
C ASP A 46 5.80 -2.64 -14.48
N PHE A 47 4.89 -2.29 -13.55
CA PHE A 47 5.16 -1.31 -12.52
C PHE A 47 6.19 -1.86 -11.53
N THR A 48 7.29 -1.13 -11.33
CA THR A 48 8.42 -1.58 -10.48
C THR A 48 8.77 -0.59 -9.38
N ASP A 49 8.14 0.59 -9.35
CA ASP A 49 8.36 1.63 -8.33
C ASP A 49 7.58 1.31 -7.05
N PHE A 50 7.81 0.12 -6.50
CA PHE A 50 7.30 -0.28 -5.19
C PHE A 50 8.31 -1.14 -4.44
N GLU A 51 8.08 -1.30 -3.15
CA GLU A 51 8.84 -2.21 -2.28
C GLU A 51 7.86 -2.96 -1.37
N GLU A 52 8.00 -4.29 -1.29
CA GLU A 52 7.32 -5.06 -0.24
C GLU A 52 8.00 -4.74 1.10
N ILE A 53 7.21 -4.26 2.05
CA ILE A 53 7.67 -3.81 3.37
C ILE A 53 6.99 -4.64 4.47
N SER A 54 7.59 -4.63 5.66
CA SER A 54 6.96 -5.23 6.83
C SER A 54 5.73 -4.43 7.26
N GLU A 55 4.84 -5.08 8.00
CA GLU A 55 3.69 -4.44 8.64
C GLU A 55 4.13 -3.26 9.53
N SER A 56 5.18 -3.45 10.35
CA SER A 56 5.70 -2.41 11.22
C SER A 56 6.20 -1.18 10.46
N GLU A 57 6.87 -1.38 9.32
CA GLU A 57 7.27 -0.28 8.43
C GLU A 57 6.06 0.44 7.84
N ALA A 58 5.03 -0.31 7.42
CA ALA A 58 3.82 0.26 6.84
C ALA A 58 3.10 1.19 7.84
N PHE A 59 2.93 0.72 9.08
CA PHE A 59 2.34 1.54 10.15
C PHE A 59 3.22 2.73 10.52
N ALA A 60 4.55 2.60 10.53
CA ALA A 60 5.43 3.73 10.76
C ALA A 60 5.32 4.82 9.67
N TYR A 61 5.08 4.43 8.41
CA TYR A 61 4.76 5.40 7.34
C TYR A 61 3.40 6.05 7.53
N ILE A 62 2.38 5.28 7.88
CA ILE A 62 1.03 5.78 8.15
C ILE A 62 1.05 6.81 9.29
N ASP A 63 1.75 6.51 10.39
CA ASP A 63 1.88 7.44 11.52
C ASP A 63 2.52 8.77 11.09
N ARG A 64 3.53 8.72 10.21
CA ARG A 64 4.14 9.94 9.65
C ARG A 64 3.17 10.73 8.77
N MET A 65 2.27 10.08 8.05
CA MET A 65 1.25 10.75 7.22
C MET A 65 0.16 11.44 8.06
N VAL A 66 -0.13 10.92 9.26
CA VAL A 66 -1.14 11.50 10.17
C VAL A 66 -0.60 12.72 10.93
N VAL A 67 0.71 12.80 11.15
CA VAL A 67 1.36 13.88 11.92
C VAL A 67 1.74 15.09 11.06
N ALA A 68 1.77 14.94 9.72
CA ALA A 68 2.11 15.99 8.76
C ALA A 68 0.93 16.93 8.46
#